data_AF-A0A916FSY7-F1
#
_entry.id   AF-A0A916FSY7-F1
#
_cell.length_a   1.000
_cell.length_b   1.000
_cell.length_c   1.000
_cell.angle_alpha   90.00
_cell.angle_beta   90.00
_cell.angle_gamma   90.00
#
_symmetry.space_group_name_H-M   'P 1'
#
loop_
_entity.id
_entity.type
_entity.pdbx_description
1 polymer ?
#
loop_
_entity_poly.entity_id
_entity_poly.type
_entity_poly.pdbx_seq_one_letter_code
_entity_poly.pdbx_strand_id
1 'polypeptide(L)'
;PLSDKEWETMRLHPSYAYKLLAPVAYLRGSLDIPYFHHEKWDGTGYPRGLKGEAIPLVARIFALVDVWDALCSDRPYRAAWPQERAQQYIREQAGSHFDPQVVEVFLQLGNAKE
;
A
#
# COMPACT_ATOMS: atom_id res chain seq x y z
N PRO A 1 12.63 -6.33 16.11
CA PRO A 1 11.17 -6.48 15.91
C PRO A 1 10.41 -5.67 16.98
N LEU A 2 9.21 -5.17 16.67
CA LEU A 2 8.33 -4.48 17.62
C LEU A 2 7.54 -5.51 18.45
N SER A 3 7.26 -5.18 19.71
CA SER A 3 6.29 -5.86 20.56
C SER A 3 4.85 -5.61 20.12
N ASP A 4 3.89 -6.38 20.63
CA ASP A 4 2.46 -6.23 20.28
C ASP A 4 1.93 -4.82 20.60
N LYS A 5 2.31 -4.27 21.76
CA LYS A 5 1.91 -2.91 22.17
C LYS A 5 2.52 -1.83 21.28
N GLU A 6 3.76 -2.02 20.84
CA GLU A 6 4.40 -1.12 19.88
C GLU A 6 3.73 -1.22 18.50
N TRP A 7 3.30 -2.42 18.09
CA TRP A 7 2.50 -2.62 16.88
C TRP A 7 1.14 -1.95 16.92
N GLU A 8 0.43 -2.04 18.05
CA GLU A 8 -0.83 -1.30 18.27
C GLU A 8 -0.62 0.20 18.08
N THR A 9 0.47 0.74 18.63
CA THR A 9 0.82 2.15 18.49
C THR A 9 1.18 2.51 17.06
N MET A 10 1.98 1.66 16.39
CA MET A 10 2.39 1.84 15.00
C MET A 10 1.16 1.96 14.08
N ARG A 11 0.20 1.03 14.21
CA ARG A 11 -0.99 0.97 13.36
C ARG A 11 -1.92 2.18 13.51
N LEU A 12 -1.67 3.10 14.44
CA LEU A 12 -2.41 4.35 14.57
C LEU A 12 -1.97 5.43 13.57
N HIS A 13 -0.80 5.31 12.94
CA HIS A 13 -0.29 6.36 12.05
C HIS A 13 -1.23 6.73 10.89
N PRO A 14 -2.03 5.83 10.26
CA PRO A 14 -2.98 6.23 9.22
C PRO A 14 -4.07 7.13 9.80
N SER A 15 -4.54 6.81 11.02
CA SER A 15 -5.55 7.60 11.74
C SER A 15 -4.99 8.95 12.19
N TYR A 16 -3.73 9.00 12.61
CA TYR A 16 -3.06 10.25 12.95
C TYR A 16 -2.81 11.12 11.72
N ALA A 17 -2.38 10.54 10.61
CA ALA A 17 -2.22 11.26 9.35
C ALA A 17 -3.53 11.88 8.87
N TYR A 18 -4.64 11.12 8.91
CA TYR A 18 -5.96 11.68 8.59
C TYR A 18 -6.32 12.87 9.50
N LYS A 19 -6.17 12.73 10.82
CA LYS A 19 -6.48 13.81 11.79
C LYS A 19 -5.61 15.06 11.57
N LEU A 20 -4.34 14.87 11.24
CA LEU A 20 -3.39 15.96 11.01
C LEU A 20 -3.68 16.71 9.71
N LEU A 21 -4.05 15.98 8.65
CA LEU A 21 -4.18 16.52 7.30
C LEU A 21 -5.60 17.02 6.98
N ALA A 22 -6.64 16.47 7.61
CA ALA A 22 -8.04 16.83 7.34
C ALA A 22 -8.38 18.33 7.50
N PRO A 23 -7.78 19.08 8.44
CA PRO A 23 -8.00 20.53 8.55
C PRO A 23 -7.45 21.33 7.35
N VAL A 24 -6.47 20.79 6.61
CA VAL A 24 -5.85 21.48 5.47
C VAL A 24 -6.71 21.28 4.23
N ALA A 25 -7.47 22.31 3.85
CA ALA A 25 -8.49 22.23 2.80
C ALA A 25 -7.97 21.68 1.46
N TYR A 26 -6.77 22.09 1.04
CA TYR A 26 -6.13 21.64 -0.19
C TYR A 26 -5.79 20.12 -0.19
N LEU A 27 -5.60 19.51 0.98
CA LEU A 27 -5.23 18.09 1.11
C LEU A 27 -6.43 17.17 1.22
N ARG A 28 -7.67 17.69 1.30
CA ARG A 28 -8.86 16.86 1.51
C ARG A 28 -9.05 15.78 0.43
N GLY A 29 -8.70 16.09 -0.81
CA GLY A 29 -8.81 15.16 -1.94
C GLY A 29 -7.80 14.00 -1.90
N SER A 30 -6.78 14.06 -1.05
CA SER A 30 -5.76 13.01 -0.94
C SER A 30 -5.83 12.20 0.36
N LEU A 31 -6.75 12.51 1.29
CA LEU A 31 -6.81 11.90 2.63
C LEU A 31 -7.05 10.39 2.62
N ASP A 32 -7.69 9.87 1.58
CA ASP A 32 -7.93 8.43 1.44
C ASP A 32 -6.60 7.64 1.37
N ILE A 33 -5.56 8.22 0.78
CA ILE A 33 -4.25 7.58 0.67
C ILE A 33 -3.62 7.33 2.04
N PRO A 34 -3.25 8.37 2.84
CA PRO A 34 -2.62 8.13 4.13
C PRO A 34 -3.52 7.40 5.10
N TYR A 35 -4.85 7.45 4.95
CA TYR A 35 -5.76 6.76 5.84
C TYR A 35 -5.95 5.26 5.52
N PHE A 36 -5.89 4.87 4.24
CA PHE A 36 -6.23 3.51 3.80
C PHE A 36 -5.11 2.76 3.06
N HIS A 37 -3.92 3.32 2.88
CA HIS A 37 -2.82 2.64 2.15
C HIS A 37 -2.31 1.33 2.80
N HIS A 38 -2.70 1.04 4.04
CA HIS A 38 -2.42 -0.24 4.71
C HIS A 38 -3.63 -1.18 4.79
N GLU A 39 -4.75 -0.83 4.16
CA GLU A 39 -5.82 -1.78 3.89
C GLU A 39 -5.33 -2.81 2.87
N LYS A 40 -5.78 -4.05 3.03
CA LYS A 40 -5.45 -5.16 2.14
C LYS A 40 -6.69 -5.64 1.44
N TRP A 41 -6.55 -6.03 0.18
CA TRP A 41 -7.69 -6.46 -0.64
C TRP A 41 -8.57 -7.53 0.02
N ASP A 42 -7.97 -8.45 0.78
CA ASP A 42 -8.66 -9.54 1.49
C ASP A 42 -9.39 -9.13 2.79
N GLY A 43 -9.18 -7.91 3.29
CA GLY A 43 -9.76 -7.40 4.54
C GLY A 43 -8.89 -7.61 5.78
N THR A 44 -7.66 -8.15 5.65
CA THR A 44 -6.74 -8.34 6.78
C THR A 44 -5.88 -7.11 7.11
N GLY A 45 -6.12 -6.00 6.40
CA GLY A 45 -5.44 -4.72 6.60
C GLY A 45 -6.00 -3.89 7.76
N TYR A 46 -5.54 -2.65 7.83
CA TYR A 46 -5.91 -1.69 8.89
C TYR A 46 -5.92 -0.26 8.30
N PRO A 47 -6.59 0.72 8.93
CA PRO A 47 -7.17 0.71 10.28
C PRO A 47 -8.61 0.19 10.38
N ARG A 48 -9.32 0.00 9.27
CA ARG A 48 -10.75 -0.33 9.24
C ARG A 48 -11.05 -1.76 8.81
N GLY A 49 -10.09 -2.49 8.23
CA GLY A 49 -10.31 -3.85 7.75
C GLY A 49 -11.24 -3.87 6.54
N LEU A 50 -11.08 -2.89 5.66
CA LEU A 50 -11.87 -2.79 4.44
C LEU A 50 -11.47 -3.89 3.46
N LYS A 51 -12.44 -4.40 2.72
CA LYS A 51 -12.25 -5.51 1.77
C LYS A 51 -12.65 -5.10 0.37
N GLY A 52 -11.85 -5.50 -0.61
CA GLY A 52 -12.14 -5.28 -2.03
C GLY A 52 -12.36 -3.80 -2.35
N GLU A 53 -13.45 -3.53 -3.08
CA GLU A 53 -13.79 -2.18 -3.57
C GLU A 53 -14.27 -1.22 -2.46
N ALA A 54 -14.47 -1.69 -1.22
CA ALA A 54 -14.66 -0.80 -0.10
C ALA A 54 -13.42 0.07 0.19
N ILE A 55 -12.24 -0.36 -0.28
CA ILE A 55 -11.01 0.42 -0.22
C ILE A 55 -11.04 1.44 -1.38
N PRO A 56 -10.85 2.75 -1.13
CA PRO A 56 -10.76 3.75 -2.18
C PRO A 56 -9.71 3.37 -3.23
N LEU A 57 -10.04 3.55 -4.52
CA LEU A 57 -9.15 3.16 -5.63
C LEU A 57 -7.75 3.78 -5.49
N VAL A 58 -7.68 5.06 -5.10
CA VAL A 58 -6.41 5.77 -4.91
C VAL A 58 -5.52 5.10 -3.84
N ALA A 59 -6.11 4.55 -2.78
CA ALA A 59 -5.38 3.82 -1.75
C ALA A 59 -4.94 2.43 -2.22
N ARG A 60 -5.78 1.74 -3.02
CA ARG A 60 -5.41 0.46 -3.65
C ARG A 60 -4.21 0.59 -4.57
N ILE A 61 -4.18 1.64 -5.39
CA ILE A 61 -3.04 1.97 -6.25
C ILE A 61 -1.81 2.30 -5.42
N PHE A 62 -1.97 3.17 -4.42
CA PHE A 62 -0.84 3.60 -3.59
C PHE A 62 -0.22 2.45 -2.79
N ALA A 63 -1.02 1.55 -2.22
CA ALA A 63 -0.54 0.39 -1.46
C ALA A 63 0.39 -0.51 -2.31
N LEU A 64 0.07 -0.70 -3.60
CA LEU A 64 0.93 -1.45 -4.52
C LEU A 64 2.24 -0.70 -4.76
N VAL A 65 2.17 0.60 -5.06
CA VAL A 65 3.37 1.42 -5.37
C VAL A 65 4.29 1.56 -4.16
N ASP A 66 3.73 1.72 -2.95
CA ASP A 66 4.50 1.79 -1.69
C ASP A 66 5.27 0.49 -1.45
N VAL A 67 4.65 -0.67 -1.67
CA VAL A 67 5.33 -1.97 -1.55
C VAL A 67 6.37 -2.15 -2.67
N TRP A 68 6.06 -1.76 -3.90
CA TRP A 68 7.03 -1.81 -5.00
C TRP A 68 8.31 -1.02 -4.67
N ASP A 69 8.17 0.25 -4.29
CA ASP A 69 9.31 1.10 -3.90
C ASP A 69 10.06 0.47 -2.72
N ALA A 70 9.33 -0.01 -1.72
CA ALA A 70 9.93 -0.68 -0.58
C ALA A 70 10.73 -1.93 -0.94
N LEU A 71 10.36 -2.66 -2.00
CA LEU A 71 11.07 -3.84 -2.50
C LEU A 71 12.27 -3.47 -3.36
N CYS A 72 12.12 -2.48 -4.24
CA CYS A 72 13.13 -2.08 -5.23
C CYS A 72 14.16 -1.06 -4.73
N SER A 73 13.99 -0.54 -3.52
CA SER A 73 14.95 0.37 -2.89
C SER A 73 15.83 -0.34 -1.86
N ASP A 74 17.09 0.10 -1.77
CA ASP A 74 18.01 -0.34 -0.73
C ASP A 74 17.52 0.12 0.65
N ARG A 75 17.63 -0.77 1.64
CA ARG A 75 17.31 -0.49 3.03
C ARG A 75 18.47 -0.92 3.92
N PRO A 76 18.67 -0.31 5.10
CA PRO A 76 19.81 -0.62 5.97
C PRO A 76 20.02 -2.11 6.28
N TYR A 77 18.96 -2.90 6.25
CA TYR A 77 18.94 -4.33 6.56
C TYR A 77 18.75 -5.24 5.34
N ARG A 78 18.58 -4.70 4.13
CA ARG A 78 18.29 -5.49 2.92
C ARG A 78 18.58 -4.69 1.65
N ALA A 79 19.35 -5.27 0.73
CA ALA A 79 19.50 -4.73 -0.61
C ALA A 79 18.15 -4.70 -1.37
N ALA A 80 18.06 -3.82 -2.36
CA ALA A 80 16.99 -3.79 -3.34
C ALA A 80 16.80 -5.16 -4.00
N TRP A 81 15.55 -5.53 -4.24
CA TRP A 81 15.24 -6.70 -5.04
C TRP A 81 15.41 -6.41 -6.53
N PRO A 82 15.83 -7.41 -7.33
CA PRO A 82 15.67 -7.34 -8.78
C PRO A 82 14.21 -7.09 -9.16
N GLN A 83 13.98 -6.29 -10.20
CA GLN A 83 12.63 -5.88 -10.60
C GLN A 83 11.74 -7.09 -10.91
N GLU A 84 12.28 -8.12 -11.56
CA GLU A 84 11.56 -9.34 -11.92
C GLU A 84 11.03 -10.07 -10.68
N ARG A 85 11.84 -10.10 -9.61
CA ARG A 85 11.45 -10.69 -8.33
C ARG A 85 10.34 -9.87 -7.65
N ALA A 86 10.44 -8.54 -7.69
CA ALA A 86 9.41 -7.67 -7.13
C ALA A 86 8.08 -7.80 -7.91
N GLN A 87 8.13 -7.88 -9.25
CA GLN A 87 6.97 -8.11 -10.10
C GLN A 87 6.33 -9.47 -9.82
N GLN A 88 7.14 -10.53 -9.65
CA GLN A 88 6.65 -11.85 -9.28
C GLN A 88 5.92 -11.81 -7.93
N TYR A 89 6.52 -11.19 -6.92
CA TYR A 89 5.89 -11.06 -5.61
C TYR A 89 4.55 -10.30 -5.67
N ILE A 90 4.50 -9.18 -6.40
CA ILE A 90 3.26 -8.42 -6.58
C ILE A 90 2.18 -9.28 -7.25
N ARG A 91 2.55 -10.05 -8.28
CA ARG A 91 1.63 -10.98 -8.96
C ARG A 91 1.09 -12.05 -8.01
N GLU A 92 1.94 -12.63 -7.17
CA GLU A 92 1.56 -13.64 -6.17
C GLU A 92 0.64 -13.09 -5.07
N GLN A 93 0.69 -11.78 -4.81
CA GLN A 93 -0.13 -11.10 -3.80
C GLN A 93 -1.43 -10.50 -4.37
N ALA A 94 -1.72 -10.70 -5.66
CA ALA A 94 -2.97 -10.28 -6.27
C ALA A 94 -4.17 -11.01 -5.65
N GLY A 95 -5.19 -10.26 -5.22
CA GLY A 95 -6.38 -10.81 -4.60
C GLY A 95 -6.25 -11.12 -3.10
N SER A 96 -5.06 -10.91 -2.52
CA SER A 96 -4.84 -10.97 -1.07
C SER A 96 -4.43 -9.60 -0.52
N HIS A 97 -3.21 -9.17 -0.83
CA HIS A 97 -2.72 -7.85 -0.45
C HIS A 97 -3.26 -6.78 -1.41
N PHE A 98 -3.18 -7.04 -2.71
CA PHE A 98 -3.42 -6.04 -3.75
C PHE A 98 -4.68 -6.33 -4.55
N ASP A 99 -5.28 -5.26 -5.08
CA ASP A 99 -6.35 -5.36 -6.07
C ASP A 99 -5.84 -6.06 -7.34
N PRO A 100 -6.46 -7.17 -7.77
CA PRO A 100 -6.06 -7.87 -9.00
C PRO A 100 -6.06 -6.99 -10.26
N GLN A 101 -7.00 -6.05 -10.39
CA GLN A 101 -7.09 -5.17 -11.56
C GLN A 101 -5.94 -4.16 -11.58
N VAL A 102 -5.59 -3.62 -10.40
CA VAL A 102 -4.46 -2.69 -10.26
C VAL A 102 -3.14 -3.42 -10.55
N VAL A 103 -2.99 -4.66 -10.05
CA VAL A 103 -1.81 -5.50 -10.35
C VAL A 103 -1.66 -5.75 -11.84
N GLU A 104 -2.75 -6.12 -12.53
CA GLU A 104 -2.73 -6.36 -13.97
C GLU A 104 -2.26 -5.13 -14.74
N VAL A 105 -2.86 -3.96 -14.48
CA VAL A 105 -2.46 -2.70 -15.13
C VAL A 105 -1.01 -2.34 -14.82
N PHE A 106 -0.57 -2.48 -13.56
CA PHE A 106 0.81 -2.17 -13.16
C PHE A 106 1.83 -3.04 -13.92
N LEU A 107 1.57 -4.34 -14.06
CA LEU A 107 2.46 -5.26 -14.76
C LEU A 107 2.47 -5.04 -16.28
N GLN A 108 1.38 -4.50 -16.86
CA GLN A 108 1.38 -4.10 -18.26
C GLN A 108 2.25 -2.87 -18.52
N LEU A 109 2.30 -1.90 -17.59
CA LEU A 109 3.15 -0.71 -17.72
C LEU A 109 4.64 -1.06 -17.79
N GLY A 110 5.10 -2.04 -17.01
CA GLY A 110 6.49 -2.50 -17.04
C GLY A 110 6.88 -3.26 -18.33
N ASN A 111 5.90 -3.70 -19.11
CA ASN A 111 6.10 -4.42 -20.38
C ASN A 111 5.89 -3.53 -21.62
N ALA A 112 5.43 -2.28 -21.43
CA ALA A 112 5.36 -1.31 -22.50
C ALA A 112 6.80 -0.96 -22.90
N LYS A 113 7.28 -1.59 -23.98
CA LYS A 113 8.50 -1.20 -24.67
C LYS A 113 8.46 0.30 -24.97
N GLU A 114 9.51 1.03 -24.57
CA GLU A 114 9.86 2.30 -25.21
C GLU A 114 10.03 2.11 -26.73
#